data_AF-A0A853FRZ4-F1
#
_entry.id   AF-A0A853FRZ4-F1
#
_cell.length_a   1.000
_cell.length_b   1.000
_cell.length_c   1.000
_cell.angle_alpha   90.00
_cell.angle_beta   90.00
_cell.angle_gamma   90.00
#
_symmetry.space_group_name_H-M   'P 1'
#
loop_
_entity.id
_entity.type
_entity.pdbx_description
1 polymer ?
#
loop_
_entity_poly.entity_id
_entity_poly.type
_entity_poly.pdbx_seq_one_letter_code
_entity_poly.pdbx_strand_id
1 'polypeptide(L)'
;MLEPSRDCPLCPRLVALREQLRAEHPDWWNAPVPALGDLSAPIAIVGLAPGKHGANRTGRAFTGDASGDLLFATLEKFGLAEAGEPRGVVILNAVRCLPPENKPEPTEIHACRPFLAAELKAPIVIALGQIAHQSAVKAMGGKLPKHRFAHGAEHHMHRGQWLLDSYHCSRYNQNTGRLTPDMLEAVVARAIALANAEAR
;
A
#
# COMPACT_ATOMS: atom_id res chain seq x y z
N MET A 1 5.90 -10.60 15.87
CA MET A 1 5.59 -11.12 14.51
C MET A 1 5.48 -9.90 13.62
N LEU A 2 6.38 -9.72 12.64
CA LEU A 2 6.36 -8.56 11.73
C LEU A 2 5.24 -8.73 10.69
N GLU A 3 5.02 -9.96 10.22
CA GLU A 3 4.02 -10.28 9.21
C GLU A 3 2.94 -11.24 9.76
N PRO A 4 1.71 -11.18 9.23
CA PRO A 4 0.69 -12.18 9.52
C PRO A 4 1.07 -13.54 8.92
N SER A 5 0.79 -14.63 9.64
CA SER A 5 0.94 -15.98 9.07
C SER A 5 0.02 -16.21 7.87
N ARG A 6 0.35 -17.18 7.02
CA ARG A 6 -0.48 -17.59 5.87
C ARG A 6 -1.94 -17.84 6.25
N ASP A 7 -2.17 -18.38 7.45
CA ASP A 7 -3.47 -18.73 8.00
C ASP A 7 -3.94 -17.78 9.11
N CYS A 8 -3.46 -16.53 9.11
CA CYS A 8 -3.86 -15.50 10.08
C CYS A 8 -5.39 -15.49 10.29
N PRO A 9 -5.89 -15.68 11.53
CA PRO A 9 -7.31 -15.90 11.81
C PRO A 9 -8.06 -14.61 12.21
N LEU A 10 -7.37 -13.47 12.26
CA LEU A 10 -7.86 -12.26 12.94
C LEU A 10 -9.11 -11.63 12.33
N CYS A 11 -9.41 -11.92 11.07
CA CYS A 11 -10.50 -11.29 10.32
C CYS A 11 -11.45 -12.35 9.75
N PRO A 12 -12.48 -12.79 10.50
CA PRO A 12 -13.33 -13.92 10.09
C PRO A 12 -13.95 -13.79 8.69
N ARG A 13 -14.38 -12.59 8.29
CA ARG A 13 -14.95 -12.34 6.95
C ARG A 13 -13.91 -12.49 5.84
N LEU A 14 -12.69 -12.01 6.06
CA LEU A 14 -11.57 -12.18 5.11
C LEU A 14 -11.10 -13.62 5.05
N VAL A 15 -11.10 -14.32 6.19
CA VAL A 15 -10.78 -15.75 6.27
C VAL A 15 -11.81 -16.56 5.47
N ALA A 16 -13.11 -16.30 5.65
CA ALA A 16 -14.16 -16.99 4.90
C ALA A 16 -13.99 -16.84 3.39
N LEU A 17 -13.75 -15.61 2.90
CA LEU A 17 -13.48 -15.38 1.48
C LEU A 17 -12.18 -16.08 1.02
N ARG A 18 -11.12 -16.04 1.84
CA ARG A 18 -9.86 -16.72 1.54
C ARG A 18 -10.07 -18.23 1.39
N GLU A 19 -10.77 -18.87 2.31
CA GLU A 19 -11.03 -20.33 2.24
C GLU A 19 -11.91 -20.68 1.03
N GLN A 20 -12.92 -19.87 0.71
CA GLN A 20 -13.69 -20.02 -0.53
C GLN A 20 -12.77 -19.97 -1.77
N LEU A 21 -11.90 -18.97 -1.85
CA LEU A 21 -11.00 -18.81 -3.00
C LEU A 21 -9.90 -19.88 -3.06
N ARG A 22 -9.50 -20.46 -1.92
CA ARG A 22 -8.61 -21.65 -1.90
C ARG A 22 -9.28 -22.86 -2.51
N ALA A 23 -10.59 -23.03 -2.31
CA ALA A 23 -11.35 -24.11 -2.94
C ALA A 23 -11.58 -23.85 -4.44
N GLU A 24 -11.92 -22.61 -4.82
CA GLU A 24 -12.16 -22.23 -6.23
C GLU A 24 -10.87 -22.19 -7.06
N HIS A 25 -9.76 -21.76 -6.46
CA HIS A 25 -8.49 -21.50 -7.10
C HIS A 25 -7.32 -22.00 -6.23
N PRO A 26 -7.10 -23.32 -6.15
CA PRO A 26 -6.09 -23.91 -5.26
C PRO A 26 -4.65 -23.47 -5.57
N ASP A 27 -4.36 -23.13 -6.83
CA ASP A 27 -3.03 -22.70 -7.28
C ASP A 27 -2.73 -21.21 -7.04
N TRP A 28 -3.70 -20.44 -6.54
CA TRP A 28 -3.52 -19.02 -6.23
C TRP A 28 -2.91 -18.82 -4.85
N TRP A 29 -2.32 -17.64 -4.64
CA TRP A 29 -1.70 -17.28 -3.36
C TRP A 29 -2.65 -17.43 -2.17
N ASN A 30 -3.84 -16.81 -2.24
CA ASN A 30 -4.94 -16.92 -1.26
C ASN A 30 -4.46 -16.90 0.21
N ALA A 31 -3.70 -15.89 0.57
CA ALA A 31 -3.16 -15.67 1.91
C ALA A 31 -2.90 -14.17 2.11
N PRO A 32 -2.63 -13.72 3.35
CA PRO A 32 -2.08 -12.39 3.58
C PRO A 32 -0.90 -12.12 2.64
N VAL A 33 -0.93 -10.99 1.93
CA VAL A 33 0.11 -10.61 0.97
C VAL A 33 1.25 -9.90 1.73
N PRO A 34 2.49 -10.42 1.65
CA PRO A 34 3.64 -9.86 2.36
C PRO A 34 4.03 -8.48 1.84
N ALA A 35 4.97 -7.82 2.52
CA ALA A 35 5.64 -6.66 1.95
C ALA A 35 6.36 -7.04 0.65
N LEU A 36 6.48 -6.09 -0.27
CA LEU A 36 7.28 -6.25 -1.48
C LEU A 36 8.41 -5.21 -1.51
N GLY A 37 9.65 -5.68 -1.50
CA GLY A 37 10.85 -4.83 -1.39
C GLY A 37 11.49 -4.86 -0.01
N ASP A 38 12.51 -4.04 0.19
CA ASP A 38 13.30 -4.00 1.43
C ASP A 38 12.67 -3.08 2.49
N LEU A 39 12.35 -3.59 3.68
CA LEU A 39 11.81 -2.79 4.79
C LEU A 39 12.77 -1.68 5.30
N SER A 40 14.04 -1.71 4.90
CA SER A 40 15.01 -0.63 5.16
C SER A 40 14.99 0.49 4.11
N ALA A 41 14.17 0.36 3.06
CA ALA A 41 14.06 1.34 1.99
C ALA A 41 13.67 2.74 2.53
N PRO A 42 14.24 3.82 1.94
CA PRO A 42 13.95 5.19 2.36
C PRO A 42 12.52 5.63 2.04
N ILE A 43 11.86 4.98 1.08
CA ILE A 43 10.47 5.27 0.69
C ILE A 43 9.60 4.04 0.92
N ALA A 44 8.44 4.22 1.56
CA ALA A 44 7.39 3.21 1.64
C ALA A 44 6.14 3.66 0.89
N ILE A 45 5.50 2.75 0.18
CA ILE A 45 4.21 2.94 -0.47
C ILE A 45 3.19 2.09 0.27
N VAL A 46 2.06 2.69 0.66
CA VAL A 46 0.98 2.00 1.36
C VAL A 46 -0.25 1.98 0.47
N GLY A 47 -0.62 0.78 0.02
CA GLY A 47 -1.88 0.50 -0.67
C GLY A 47 -3.03 0.19 0.30
N LEU A 48 -4.22 -0.01 -0.29
CA LEU A 48 -5.42 -0.39 0.46
C LEU A 48 -5.37 -1.86 0.89
N ALA A 49 -5.50 -2.76 -0.08
CA ALA A 49 -5.59 -4.21 0.11
C ALA A 49 -5.36 -4.93 -1.22
N PRO A 50 -5.07 -6.24 -1.20
CA PRO A 50 -4.97 -7.05 -2.42
C PRO A 50 -6.24 -7.02 -3.28
N GLY A 51 -6.08 -6.95 -4.60
CA GLY A 51 -7.15 -7.21 -5.56
C GLY A 51 -7.26 -8.70 -5.92
N LYS A 52 -8.46 -9.17 -6.30
CA LYS A 52 -8.76 -10.59 -6.56
C LYS A 52 -7.82 -11.23 -7.58
N HIS A 53 -7.72 -10.63 -8.77
CA HIS A 53 -6.87 -11.13 -9.86
C HIS A 53 -5.43 -10.59 -9.81
N GLY A 54 -5.17 -9.62 -8.93
CA GLY A 54 -3.85 -9.09 -8.66
C GLY A 54 -3.18 -9.87 -7.54
N ALA A 55 -2.83 -9.17 -6.47
CA ALA A 55 -2.03 -9.71 -5.36
C ALA A 55 -2.65 -10.92 -4.64
N ASN A 56 -3.98 -11.09 -4.62
CA ASN A 56 -4.59 -12.29 -4.04
C ASN A 56 -4.28 -13.56 -4.85
N ARG A 57 -4.13 -13.40 -6.18
CA ARG A 57 -3.73 -14.49 -7.07
C ARG A 57 -2.22 -14.67 -7.06
N THR A 58 -1.47 -13.58 -7.19
CA THR A 58 -0.01 -13.61 -7.43
C THR A 58 0.83 -13.69 -6.15
N GLY A 59 0.27 -13.33 -5.00
CA GLY A 59 1.01 -13.20 -3.75
C GLY A 59 1.92 -12.00 -3.68
N ARG A 60 1.85 -11.12 -4.69
CA ARG A 60 2.77 -10.00 -4.86
C ARG A 60 1.99 -8.70 -4.95
N ALA A 61 2.28 -7.77 -4.05
CA ALA A 61 1.59 -6.48 -3.99
C ALA A 61 1.61 -5.78 -5.35
N PHE A 62 0.48 -5.17 -5.74
CA PHE A 62 0.35 -4.42 -7.00
C PHE A 62 0.78 -5.21 -8.26
N THR A 63 0.61 -6.53 -8.29
CA THR A 63 1.00 -7.35 -9.45
C THR A 63 -0.18 -8.09 -10.02
N GLY A 64 -0.40 -7.96 -11.33
CA GLY A 64 -1.47 -8.66 -12.07
C GLY A 64 -2.81 -7.90 -12.10
N ASP A 65 -2.82 -6.59 -11.84
CA ASP A 65 -3.97 -5.73 -12.01
C ASP A 65 -3.57 -4.31 -12.48
N ALA A 66 -4.54 -3.54 -12.95
CA ALA A 66 -4.33 -2.21 -13.53
C ALA A 66 -3.77 -1.16 -12.54
N SER A 67 -3.92 -1.38 -11.23
CA SER A 67 -3.31 -0.51 -10.24
C SER A 67 -1.80 -0.71 -10.20
N GLY A 68 -1.39 -1.97 -10.35
CA GLY A 68 -0.02 -2.39 -10.55
C GLY A 68 0.63 -1.79 -11.77
N ASP A 69 -0.03 -1.88 -12.92
CA ASP A 69 0.52 -1.41 -14.20
C ASP A 69 0.94 0.06 -14.13
N LEU A 70 0.06 0.93 -13.63
CA LEU A 70 0.38 2.35 -13.46
C LEU A 70 1.48 2.57 -12.41
N LEU A 71 1.39 1.90 -11.26
CA LEU A 71 2.36 2.09 -10.18
C LEU A 71 3.77 1.69 -10.63
N PHE A 72 3.94 0.49 -11.17
CA PHE A 72 5.25 -0.01 -11.59
C PHE A 72 5.81 0.79 -12.77
N ALA A 73 4.98 1.19 -13.73
CA ALA A 73 5.45 2.09 -14.81
C ALA A 73 6.00 3.41 -14.24
N THR A 74 5.34 4.00 -13.24
CA THR A 74 5.86 5.19 -12.55
C THR A 74 7.16 4.88 -11.80
N LEU A 75 7.22 3.79 -11.03
CA LEU A 75 8.43 3.44 -10.27
C LEU A 75 9.64 3.18 -11.18
N GLU A 76 9.46 2.46 -12.28
CA GLU A 76 10.51 2.20 -13.27
C GLU A 76 11.00 3.49 -13.92
N LYS A 77 10.09 4.42 -14.26
CA LYS A 77 10.44 5.74 -14.81
C LYS A 77 11.37 6.54 -13.89
N PHE A 78 11.21 6.40 -12.57
CA PHE A 78 12.03 7.07 -11.56
C PHE A 78 13.20 6.22 -11.05
N GLY A 79 13.46 5.03 -11.64
CA GLY A 79 14.52 4.13 -11.19
C GLY A 79 14.28 3.49 -9.83
N LEU A 80 13.04 3.53 -9.33
CA LEU A 80 12.61 2.90 -8.07
C LEU A 80 12.11 1.46 -8.28
N ALA A 81 12.16 0.95 -9.50
CA ALA A 81 11.95 -0.45 -9.82
C ALA A 81 12.74 -0.85 -11.08
N GLU A 82 13.06 -2.13 -11.23
CA GLU A 82 13.60 -2.70 -12.45
C GLU A 82 12.99 -4.08 -12.70
N ALA A 83 12.44 -4.31 -13.90
CA ALA A 83 11.78 -5.56 -14.27
C ALA A 83 10.70 -5.96 -13.25
N GLY A 84 9.92 -4.98 -12.81
CA GLY A 84 8.93 -5.12 -11.75
C GLY A 84 9.49 -5.18 -10.33
N GLU A 85 10.77 -5.40 -10.07
CA GLU A 85 11.32 -5.50 -8.70
C GLU A 85 11.64 -4.14 -8.09
N PRO A 86 11.11 -3.80 -6.89
CA PRO A 86 11.39 -2.53 -6.23
C PRO A 86 12.88 -2.29 -5.89
N ARG A 87 13.31 -1.03 -6.01
CA ARG A 87 14.66 -0.55 -5.66
C ARG A 87 14.56 0.74 -4.86
N GLY A 88 15.07 0.75 -3.63
CA GLY A 88 14.97 1.91 -2.75
C GLY A 88 13.53 2.28 -2.35
N VAL A 89 12.58 1.37 -2.58
CA VAL A 89 11.18 1.50 -2.16
C VAL A 89 10.65 0.17 -1.64
N VAL A 90 9.74 0.23 -0.67
CA VAL A 90 8.98 -0.93 -0.20
C VAL A 90 7.49 -0.69 -0.35
N ILE A 91 6.75 -1.70 -0.78
CA ILE A 91 5.33 -1.64 -1.04
C ILE A 91 4.59 -2.50 0.00
N LEU A 92 3.69 -1.84 0.73
CA LEU A 92 2.91 -2.36 1.84
C LEU A 92 1.40 -2.21 1.56
N ASN A 93 0.56 -2.83 2.38
CA ASN A 93 -0.89 -2.61 2.36
C ASN A 93 -1.46 -2.40 3.77
N ALA A 94 -2.51 -1.58 3.87
CA ALA A 94 -3.25 -1.38 5.11
C ALA A 94 -3.98 -2.65 5.58
N VAL A 95 -4.53 -3.42 4.65
CA VAL A 95 -5.14 -4.73 4.89
C VAL A 95 -4.45 -5.78 4.03
N ARG A 96 -4.09 -6.92 4.63
CA ARG A 96 -3.22 -7.92 4.00
C ARG A 96 -3.95 -8.97 3.17
N CYS A 97 -5.24 -9.19 3.42
CA CYS A 97 -6.07 -10.12 2.67
C CYS A 97 -7.00 -9.36 1.72
N LEU A 98 -7.43 -10.00 0.64
CA LEU A 98 -8.49 -9.50 -0.23
C LEU A 98 -9.79 -9.32 0.58
N PRO A 99 -10.34 -8.10 0.65
CA PRO A 99 -11.68 -7.90 1.18
C PRO A 99 -12.74 -8.10 0.09
N PRO A 100 -13.93 -8.64 0.43
CA PRO A 100 -15.08 -8.63 -0.46
C PRO A 100 -15.31 -7.24 -1.08
N GLU A 101 -15.59 -7.20 -2.38
CA GLU A 101 -15.76 -5.96 -3.18
C GLU A 101 -14.58 -4.98 -3.12
N ASN A 102 -13.40 -5.40 -2.67
CA ASN A 102 -12.26 -4.52 -2.37
C ASN A 102 -12.59 -3.44 -1.30
N LYS A 103 -13.52 -3.74 -0.39
CA LYS A 103 -13.95 -2.85 0.70
C LYS A 103 -13.69 -3.50 2.06
N PRO A 104 -12.56 -3.16 2.71
CA PRO A 104 -12.30 -3.66 4.06
C PRO A 104 -13.18 -2.94 5.09
N GLU A 105 -13.54 -3.67 6.14
CA GLU A 105 -14.27 -3.13 7.29
C GLU A 105 -13.34 -2.44 8.28
N PRO A 106 -13.83 -1.49 9.10
CA PRO A 106 -13.02 -0.84 10.13
C PRO A 106 -12.33 -1.81 11.10
N THR A 107 -13.00 -2.92 11.43
CA THR A 107 -12.48 -4.01 12.29
C THR A 107 -11.29 -4.70 11.64
N GLU A 108 -11.35 -4.97 10.34
CA GLU A 108 -10.29 -5.61 9.56
C GLU A 108 -9.07 -4.70 9.41
N ILE A 109 -9.31 -3.41 9.13
CA ILE A 109 -8.26 -2.38 9.10
C ILE A 109 -7.61 -2.29 10.48
N HIS A 110 -8.39 -2.34 11.55
CA HIS A 110 -7.86 -2.31 12.91
C HIS A 110 -7.00 -3.53 13.22
N ALA A 111 -7.46 -4.73 12.86
CA ALA A 111 -6.74 -5.97 13.08
C ALA A 111 -5.43 -6.06 12.27
N CYS A 112 -5.38 -5.49 11.06
CA CYS A 112 -4.16 -5.50 10.24
C CYS A 112 -3.14 -4.40 10.61
N ARG A 113 -3.57 -3.31 11.26
CA ARG A 113 -2.71 -2.16 11.56
C ARG A 113 -1.43 -2.48 12.34
N PRO A 114 -1.42 -3.40 13.34
CA PRO A 114 -0.18 -3.75 14.03
C PRO A 114 0.92 -4.27 13.09
N PHE A 115 0.57 -5.03 12.05
CA PHE A 115 1.54 -5.47 11.05
C PHE A 115 2.08 -4.29 10.23
N LEU A 116 1.19 -3.42 9.73
CA LEU A 116 1.60 -2.21 9.04
C LEU A 116 2.52 -1.34 9.91
N ALA A 117 2.18 -1.11 11.17
CA ALA A 117 2.98 -0.29 12.08
C ALA A 117 4.36 -0.90 12.38
N ALA A 118 4.48 -2.23 12.37
CA ALA A 118 5.75 -2.91 12.60
C ALA A 118 6.69 -2.81 11.38
N GLU A 119 6.13 -2.63 10.18
CA GLU A 119 6.85 -2.56 8.91
C GLU A 119 7.10 -1.12 8.40
N LEU A 120 6.23 -0.17 8.77
CA LEU A 120 6.25 1.21 8.27
C LEU A 120 7.34 2.05 8.95
N LYS A 121 8.60 1.76 8.61
CA LYS A 121 9.80 2.38 9.18
C LYS A 121 10.41 3.46 8.28
N ALA A 122 10.07 3.48 7.00
CA ALA A 122 10.63 4.41 6.03
C ALA A 122 10.42 5.87 6.49
N PRO A 123 11.43 6.75 6.30
CA PRO A 123 11.28 8.17 6.57
C PRO A 123 10.21 8.81 5.69
N ILE A 124 10.12 8.39 4.42
CA ILE A 124 9.15 8.94 3.47
C ILE A 124 8.09 7.90 3.16
N VAL A 125 6.81 8.26 3.30
CA VAL A 125 5.67 7.37 3.06
C VAL A 125 4.74 7.99 2.02
N ILE A 126 4.30 7.20 1.05
CA ILE A 126 3.24 7.56 0.09
C ILE A 126 2.01 6.70 0.40
N ALA A 127 0.88 7.31 0.73
CA ALA A 127 -0.39 6.62 0.92
C ALA A 127 -1.29 6.72 -0.32
N LEU A 128 -1.67 5.57 -0.87
CA LEU A 128 -2.52 5.47 -2.04
C LEU A 128 -3.99 5.35 -1.63
N GLY A 129 -4.67 6.49 -1.55
CA GLY A 129 -6.09 6.60 -1.21
C GLY A 129 -6.36 6.78 0.28
N GLN A 130 -7.61 7.15 0.60
CA GLN A 130 -7.99 7.61 1.93
C GLN A 130 -7.81 6.56 3.03
N ILE A 131 -8.14 5.29 2.78
CA ILE A 131 -8.02 4.24 3.81
C ILE A 131 -6.54 3.91 4.08
N ALA A 132 -5.70 3.89 3.03
CA ALA A 132 -4.26 3.73 3.18
C ALA A 132 -3.67 4.88 4.00
N HIS A 133 -4.06 6.13 3.69
CA HIS A 133 -3.69 7.32 4.44
C HIS A 133 -4.09 7.21 5.92
N GLN A 134 -5.36 6.91 6.20
CA GLN A 134 -5.84 6.81 7.58
C GLN A 134 -5.11 5.72 8.37
N SER A 135 -4.76 4.61 7.70
CA SER A 135 -4.02 3.51 8.30
C SER A 135 -2.58 3.88 8.56
N ALA A 136 -1.90 4.53 7.61
CA ALA A 136 -0.54 5.05 7.75
C ALA A 136 -0.45 6.10 8.87
N VAL A 137 -1.34 7.11 8.88
CA VAL A 137 -1.40 8.13 9.95
C VAL A 137 -1.49 7.46 11.31
N LYS A 138 -2.39 6.48 11.49
CA LYS A 138 -2.54 5.78 12.77
C LYS A 138 -1.35 4.88 13.10
N ALA A 139 -0.79 4.18 12.11
CA ALA A 139 0.37 3.31 12.29
C ALA A 139 1.62 4.12 12.72
N MET A 140 1.76 5.32 12.17
CA MET A 140 2.80 6.29 12.54
C MET A 140 2.44 7.08 13.81
N GLY A 141 1.37 6.75 14.54
CA GLY A 141 0.97 7.39 15.80
C GLY A 141 0.32 8.78 15.67
N GLY A 142 -0.04 9.21 14.47
CA GLY A 142 -0.71 10.48 14.19
C GLY A 142 -2.21 10.48 14.51
N LYS A 143 -2.82 11.68 14.48
CA LYS A 143 -4.27 11.89 14.69
C LYS A 143 -4.92 12.36 13.39
N LEU A 144 -5.98 11.68 12.95
CA LEU A 144 -6.67 11.97 11.67
C LEU A 144 -7.15 13.43 11.53
N PRO A 145 -7.69 14.11 12.55
CA PRO A 145 -8.11 15.51 12.39
C PRO A 145 -6.97 16.48 12.03
N LYS A 146 -5.72 16.10 12.34
CA LYS A 146 -4.51 16.88 12.04
C LYS A 146 -3.86 16.53 10.69
N HIS A 147 -4.25 15.41 10.10
CA HIS A 147 -3.69 14.89 8.85
C HIS A 147 -4.88 14.54 7.95
N ARG A 148 -5.39 15.53 7.23
CA ARG A 148 -6.54 15.34 6.35
C ARG A 148 -6.07 14.88 4.98
N PHE A 149 -6.70 13.83 4.48
CA PHE A 149 -6.41 13.30 3.15
C PHE A 149 -6.75 14.31 2.04
N ALA A 150 -5.79 14.59 1.17
CA ALA A 150 -6.01 15.23 -0.13
C ALA A 150 -4.87 14.81 -1.08
N HIS A 151 -5.15 14.60 -2.37
CA HIS A 151 -4.07 14.26 -3.30
C HIS A 151 -3.01 15.37 -3.35
N GLY A 152 -1.74 14.99 -3.28
CA GLY A 152 -0.60 15.90 -3.20
C GLY A 152 -0.37 16.53 -1.82
N ALA A 153 -1.18 16.19 -0.80
CA ALA A 153 -0.95 16.70 0.55
C ALA A 153 0.33 16.08 1.16
N GLU A 154 1.06 16.92 1.88
CA GLU A 154 2.26 16.55 2.63
C GLU A 154 2.01 16.72 4.12
N HIS A 155 2.35 15.69 4.90
CA HIS A 155 2.14 15.64 6.33
C HIS A 155 3.46 15.35 7.03
N HIS A 156 3.96 16.31 7.80
CA HIS A 156 5.13 16.09 8.64
C HIS A 156 4.70 15.42 9.96
N MET A 157 5.20 14.21 10.18
CA MET A 157 4.85 13.38 11.31
C MET A 157 5.76 13.68 12.50
N HIS A 158 5.27 13.40 13.71
CA HIS A 158 5.96 13.75 14.96
C HIS A 158 7.29 13.01 15.19
N ARG A 159 7.55 11.92 14.47
CA ARG A 159 8.83 11.19 14.47
C ARG A 159 9.80 11.64 13.38
N GLY A 160 9.54 12.78 12.73
CA GLY A 160 10.37 13.29 11.63
C GLY A 160 10.11 12.65 10.28
N GLN A 161 9.18 11.69 10.20
CA GLN A 161 8.78 11.06 8.94
C GLN A 161 7.85 11.98 8.13
N TRP A 162 7.85 11.85 6.80
CA TRP A 162 6.89 12.47 5.91
C TRP A 162 5.84 11.47 5.43
N LEU A 163 4.59 11.92 5.35
CA LEU A 163 3.51 11.20 4.70
C LEU A 163 2.93 12.04 3.56
N LEU A 164 3.01 11.51 2.34
CA LEU A 164 2.45 12.09 1.12
C LEU A 164 1.19 11.33 0.74
N ASP A 165 0.19 12.08 0.29
CA ASP A 165 -1.08 11.52 -0.13
C ASP A 165 -1.20 11.48 -1.65
N SER A 166 -1.72 10.37 -2.17
CA SER A 166 -2.20 10.30 -3.54
C SER A 166 -3.59 9.68 -3.60
N TYR A 167 -4.37 10.01 -4.64
CA TYR A 167 -5.52 9.17 -4.96
C TYR A 167 -5.02 7.76 -5.32
N HIS A 168 -5.83 6.76 -5.03
CA HIS A 168 -5.46 5.38 -5.36
C HIS A 168 -5.33 5.23 -6.88
N CYS A 169 -4.32 4.50 -7.35
CA CYS A 169 -4.10 4.21 -8.78
C CYS A 169 -5.09 3.16 -9.34
N SER A 170 -6.32 3.07 -8.82
CA SER A 170 -7.29 2.09 -9.29
C SER A 170 -7.72 2.40 -10.73
N ARG A 171 -8.10 1.37 -11.48
CA ARG A 171 -8.66 1.52 -12.84
C ARG A 171 -9.81 2.54 -12.88
N TYR A 172 -10.64 2.58 -11.85
CA TYR A 172 -11.73 3.55 -11.75
C TYR A 172 -11.23 5.00 -11.70
N ASN A 173 -10.22 5.29 -10.87
CA ASN A 173 -9.66 6.64 -10.78
C ASN A 173 -8.91 7.05 -12.05
N GLN A 174 -8.24 6.10 -12.72
CA GLN A 174 -7.60 6.33 -14.01
C GLN A 174 -8.65 6.64 -15.10
N ASN A 175 -9.68 5.80 -15.24
CA ASN A 175 -10.72 5.96 -16.28
C ASN A 175 -11.55 7.23 -16.12
N THR A 176 -11.75 7.69 -14.87
CA THR A 176 -12.51 8.92 -14.58
C THR A 176 -11.65 10.19 -14.63
N GLY A 177 -10.33 10.07 -14.85
CA GLY A 177 -9.39 11.18 -14.80
C GLY A 177 -9.18 11.74 -13.39
N ARG A 178 -9.70 11.08 -12.34
CA ARG A 178 -9.47 11.48 -10.95
C ARG A 178 -8.00 11.35 -10.56
N LEU A 179 -7.29 10.41 -11.17
CA LEU A 179 -5.84 10.31 -11.11
C LEU A 179 -5.29 10.12 -12.51
N THR A 180 -4.37 10.99 -12.93
CA THR A 180 -3.58 10.80 -14.16
C THR A 180 -2.18 10.25 -13.83
N PRO A 181 -1.45 9.70 -14.81
CA PRO A 181 -0.05 9.33 -14.62
C PRO A 181 0.80 10.49 -14.09
N ASP A 182 0.74 11.66 -14.72
CA ASP A 182 1.51 12.85 -14.30
C ASP A 182 1.26 13.25 -12.84
N MET A 183 0.02 13.09 -12.36
CA MET A 183 -0.32 13.34 -10.95
C MET A 183 0.36 12.36 -10.00
N LEU A 184 0.39 11.06 -10.33
CA LEU A 184 1.08 10.07 -9.51
C LEU A 184 2.61 10.28 -9.57
N GLU A 185 3.13 10.55 -10.77
CA GLU A 185 4.54 10.86 -10.99
C GLU A 185 5.00 12.07 -10.19
N ALA A 186 4.19 13.14 -10.10
CA ALA A 186 4.50 14.31 -9.28
C ALA A 186 4.65 13.96 -7.79
N VAL A 187 3.78 13.10 -7.24
CA VAL A 187 3.88 12.62 -5.85
C VAL A 187 5.15 11.79 -5.65
N VAL A 188 5.49 10.91 -6.59
CA VAL A 188 6.71 10.08 -6.51
C VAL A 188 7.97 10.94 -6.62
N ALA A 189 8.01 11.89 -7.56
CA ALA A 189 9.11 12.86 -7.69
C ALA A 189 9.30 13.66 -6.40
N ARG A 190 8.20 14.07 -5.76
CA ARG A 190 8.25 14.79 -4.49
C ARG A 190 8.80 13.91 -3.35
N ALA A 191 8.41 12.65 -3.28
CA ALA A 191 8.95 11.69 -2.32
C ALA A 191 10.48 11.52 -2.47
N ILE A 192 10.96 11.42 -3.71
CA ILE A 192 12.40 11.33 -4.01
C ILE A 192 13.13 12.60 -3.58
N ALA A 193 12.55 13.77 -3.85
CA ALA A 193 13.14 15.05 -3.43
C ALA A 193 13.28 15.16 -1.91
N LEU A 194 12.29 14.68 -1.14
CA LEU A 194 12.34 14.64 0.32
C LEU A 194 13.39 13.64 0.82
N ALA A 195 13.41 12.42 0.26
CA ALA A 195 14.40 11.40 0.63
C ALA A 195 15.85 11.88 0.40
N ASN A 196 16.09 12.58 -0.72
CA ASN A 196 17.40 13.16 -1.03
C ASN A 196 17.79 14.32 -0.11
N ALA A 197 16.81 15.05 0.44
CA ALA A 197 17.07 16.15 1.37
C ALA A 197 17.44 15.64 2.77
N GLU A 198 16.87 14.52 3.21
CA GLU A 198 17.21 13.90 4.51
C GLU A 198 18.54 13.14 4.50
N ALA A 199 19.01 12.71 3.33
CA ALA A 199 20.30 12.03 3.19
C ALA A 199 21.52 12.98 3.23
N ARG A 200 21.29 14.30 3.33
CA ARG A 200 22.33 15.35 3.39
C ARG A 200 22.48 15.88 4.81
#